data_AF-A0A6G1RUA0-F1
#
_entry.id   AF-A0A6G1RUA0-F1
#
_cell.length_a   1.000
_cell.length_b   1.000
_cell.length_c   1.000
_cell.angle_alpha   90.00
_cell.angle_beta   90.00
_cell.angle_gamma   90.00
#
_symmetry.space_group_name_H-M   'P 1'
#
loop_
_entity.id
_entity.type
_entity.pdbx_description
1 polymer ?
#
loop_
_entity_poly.entity_id
_entity_poly.type
_entity_poly.pdbx_seq_one_letter_code
_entity_poly.pdbx_strand_id
1 'polypeptide(L)'
;KISEQLSQLQERRQDIGNRWKEKMDWLQIVLEVLMFGRDASMAEAWLSSQEPLVRSAELGGSVPEVETLIKRHQGFQKAAAAWEERFAALERLTTLEENERRRREEEEARKKRPPGHPEWDGDWGAAASPGPAEPPPRR
;
A
#
# COMPACT_ATOMS: atom_id res chain seq x y z
N LYS A 1 4.24 33.48 -36.76
CA LYS A 1 3.99 34.35 -35.58
C LYS A 1 2.68 34.02 -34.88
N ILE A 2 1.51 34.09 -35.54
CA ILE A 2 0.22 33.70 -34.92
C ILE A 2 0.15 32.21 -34.58
N SER A 3 0.58 31.33 -35.50
CA SER A 3 0.63 29.87 -35.28
C SER A 3 1.48 29.47 -34.07
N GLU A 4 2.62 30.14 -33.90
CA GLU A 4 3.54 29.90 -32.79
C GLU A 4 2.97 30.40 -31.46
N GLN A 5 2.30 31.55 -31.45
CA GLN A 5 1.58 32.02 -30.27
C GLN A 5 0.41 31.10 -29.90
N LEU A 6 -0.31 30.54 -30.86
CA LEU A 6 -1.36 29.53 -30.62
C LEU A 6 -0.78 28.25 -30.02
N SER A 7 0.36 27.78 -30.55
CA SER A 7 1.07 26.61 -30.00
C SER A 7 1.47 26.83 -28.54
N GLN A 8 2.08 27.98 -28.23
CA GLN A 8 2.47 28.33 -26.88
C GLN A 8 1.28 28.44 -25.92
N LEU A 9 0.14 28.98 -26.37
CA LEU A 9 -1.07 29.04 -25.56
C LEU A 9 -1.65 27.65 -25.31
N GLN A 10 -1.62 26.77 -26.30
CA GLN A 10 -2.09 25.39 -26.16
C GLN A 10 -1.24 24.60 -25.17
N GLU A 11 0.09 24.73 -25.26
CA GLU A 11 1.04 24.12 -24.33
C GLU A 11 0.82 24.61 -22.90
N ARG A 12 0.71 25.94 -22.69
CA ARG A 12 0.42 26.52 -21.37
C ARG A 12 -0.91 26.05 -20.80
N ARG A 13 -1.94 25.95 -21.63
CA ARG A 13 -3.25 25.42 -21.21
C ARG A 13 -3.12 23.97 -20.76
N GLN A 14 -2.36 23.16 -21.49
CA GLN A 14 -2.13 21.77 -21.14
C GLN A 14 -1.33 21.63 -19.84
N ASP A 15 -0.29 22.43 -19.65
CA ASP A 15 0.49 22.47 -18.40
C ASP A 15 -0.41 22.80 -17.19
N ILE A 16 -1.23 23.84 -17.29
CA ILE A 16 -2.17 24.20 -16.22
C ILE A 16 -3.16 23.05 -15.94
N GLY A 17 -3.66 22.40 -17.00
CA GLY A 17 -4.55 21.25 -16.86
C GLY A 17 -3.88 20.08 -16.12
N ASN A 18 -2.63 19.78 -16.46
CA ASN A 18 -1.86 18.71 -15.82
C ASN A 18 -1.61 19.03 -14.34
N ARG A 19 -1.14 20.24 -14.04
CA ARG A 19 -0.87 20.69 -12.66
C ARG A 19 -2.14 20.70 -11.80
N TRP A 20 -3.27 21.08 -12.38
CA TRP A 20 -4.56 21.01 -11.71
C TRP A 20 -4.92 19.56 -11.34
N LYS A 21 -4.77 18.64 -12.30
CA LYS A 21 -5.03 17.22 -12.07
C LYS A 21 -4.13 16.64 -10.98
N GLU A 22 -2.82 16.89 -11.06
CA GLU A 22 -1.86 16.48 -10.03
C GLU A 22 -2.24 17.01 -8.65
N LYS A 23 -2.66 18.28 -8.57
CA LYS A 23 -3.09 18.88 -7.31
C LYS A 23 -4.37 18.24 -6.77
N MET A 24 -5.33 17.93 -7.64
CA MET A 24 -6.57 17.26 -7.26
C MET A 24 -6.32 15.84 -6.77
N ASP A 25 -5.48 15.07 -7.48
CA ASP A 25 -5.10 13.71 -7.07
C ASP A 25 -4.41 13.73 -5.70
N TRP A 26 -3.50 14.69 -5.47
CA TRP A 26 -2.86 14.86 -4.16
C TRP A 26 -3.86 15.25 -3.06
N LEU A 27 -4.79 16.17 -3.33
CA LEU A 27 -5.80 16.57 -2.35
C LEU A 27 -6.72 15.40 -1.97
N GLN A 28 -7.03 14.52 -2.91
CA GLN A 28 -7.81 13.31 -2.66
C GLN A 28 -7.10 12.39 -1.68
N ILE A 29 -5.79 12.18 -1.84
CA ILE A 29 -4.97 11.40 -0.91
C ILE A 29 -4.96 12.03 0.48
N VAL A 30 -4.79 13.36 0.56
CA VAL A 30 -4.78 14.06 1.86
C VAL A 30 -6.15 13.94 2.54
N LEU A 31 -7.24 14.09 1.81
CA LEU A 31 -8.59 13.95 2.35
C LEU A 31 -8.80 12.55 2.94
N GLU A 32 -8.39 11.51 2.22
CA GLU A 32 -8.49 10.13 2.68
C GLU A 32 -7.74 9.90 4.00
N VAL A 33 -6.50 10.39 4.12
CA VAL A 33 -5.70 10.29 5.35
C VAL A 33 -6.36 11.04 6.52
N LEU A 34 -6.93 12.23 6.26
CA LEU A 34 -7.62 13.00 7.30
C LEU A 34 -8.91 12.30 7.75
N MET A 35 -9.67 11.72 6.83
CA MET A 35 -10.87 10.94 7.14
C MET A 35 -10.52 9.71 7.97
N PHE A 36 -9.48 8.97 7.57
CA PHE A 36 -8.96 7.85 8.35
C PHE A 36 -8.58 8.27 9.77
N GLY A 37 -7.81 9.36 9.93
CA GLY A 37 -7.39 9.85 11.25
C GLY A 37 -8.57 10.23 12.16
N ARG A 38 -9.60 10.87 11.59
CA ARG A 38 -10.84 11.18 12.31
C ARG A 38 -11.54 9.89 12.75
N ASP A 39 -11.71 8.94 11.84
CA ASP A 39 -12.46 7.71 12.10
C ASP A 39 -11.73 6.81 13.12
N ALA A 40 -10.39 6.77 13.06
CA ALA A 40 -9.54 6.13 14.06
C ALA A 40 -9.70 6.77 15.45
N SER A 41 -9.69 8.10 15.52
CA SER A 41 -9.88 8.83 16.78
C SER A 41 -11.26 8.55 17.40
N MET A 42 -12.30 8.48 16.56
CA MET A 42 -13.65 8.12 17.00
C MET A 42 -13.72 6.68 17.53
N ALA A 43 -13.05 5.75 16.85
CA ALA A 43 -12.97 4.35 17.26
C ALA A 43 -12.22 4.20 18.59
N GLU A 44 -11.10 4.90 18.77
CA GLU A 44 -10.33 4.92 20.02
C GLU A 44 -11.15 5.47 21.20
N ALA A 45 -11.86 6.59 21.00
CA ALA A 45 -12.74 7.15 22.02
C ALA A 45 -13.86 6.16 22.39
N TRP A 46 -14.44 5.48 21.40
CA TRP A 46 -15.44 4.45 21.66
C TRP A 46 -14.87 3.27 22.44
N LEU A 47 -13.72 2.72 22.03
CA LEU A 47 -13.06 1.63 22.76
C LEU A 47 -12.76 2.02 24.21
N SER A 48 -12.22 3.22 24.43
CA SER A 48 -11.95 3.76 25.76
C SER A 48 -13.22 3.84 26.62
N SER A 49 -14.36 4.20 26.03
CA SER A 49 -15.64 4.23 26.76
C SER A 49 -16.15 2.84 27.18
N GLN A 50 -15.73 1.77 26.48
CA GLN A 50 -16.13 0.40 26.79
C GLN A 50 -15.18 -0.28 27.79
N GLU A 51 -13.97 0.26 27.98
CA GLU A 51 -12.95 -0.32 28.87
C GLU A 51 -13.44 -0.61 30.31
N PRO A 52 -14.20 0.27 30.99
CA PRO A 52 -14.69 -0.01 32.34
C PRO A 52 -15.68 -1.18 32.39
N LEU A 53 -16.45 -1.38 31.33
CA LEU A 53 -17.39 -2.49 31.22
C LEU A 53 -16.63 -3.81 31.04
N VAL A 54 -15.68 -3.85 30.10
CA VAL A 54 -14.92 -5.07 29.77
C VAL A 54 -13.98 -5.48 30.91
N ARG A 55 -13.40 -4.51 31.64
CA ARG A 55 -12.54 -4.78 32.80
C ARG A 55 -13.29 -5.09 34.09
N SER A 56 -14.62 -4.96 34.11
CA SER A 56 -15.39 -5.23 35.33
C SER A 56 -15.25 -6.70 35.75
N ALA A 57 -14.90 -6.94 37.01
CA ALA A 57 -14.82 -8.27 37.62
C ALA A 57 -16.07 -8.60 38.45
N GLU A 58 -17.19 -7.92 38.17
CA GLU A 58 -18.44 -8.10 38.89
C GLU A 58 -19.08 -9.44 38.52
N LEU A 59 -19.29 -10.31 39.52
CA LEU A 59 -19.88 -11.63 39.31
C LEU A 59 -21.36 -11.71 39.72
N GLY A 60 -21.88 -10.69 40.42
CA GLY A 60 -23.24 -10.65 40.97
C GLY A 60 -23.40 -11.58 42.19
N GLY A 61 -24.00 -11.08 43.27
CA GLY A 61 -24.27 -11.85 44.49
C GLY A 61 -25.65 -12.51 44.51
N SER A 62 -26.51 -12.17 43.56
CA SER A 62 -27.89 -12.63 43.49
C SER A 62 -28.35 -12.85 42.05
N VAL A 63 -29.37 -13.69 41.84
CA VAL A 63 -29.99 -13.91 40.52
C VAL A 63 -30.35 -12.60 39.79
N PRO A 64 -31.04 -11.60 40.41
CA PRO A 64 -31.36 -10.36 39.73
C PRO A 64 -30.13 -9.50 39.36
N GLU A 65 -29.07 -9.55 40.16
CA GLU A 65 -27.80 -8.88 39.84
C GLU A 65 -27.13 -9.54 38.62
N VAL A 66 -27.06 -10.87 38.61
CA VAL A 66 -26.50 -11.63 37.47
C VAL A 66 -27.31 -11.37 36.19
N GLU A 67 -28.64 -11.35 36.25
CA GLU A 67 -29.48 -10.99 35.11
C GLU A 67 -29.20 -9.58 34.58
N THR A 68 -28.94 -8.64 35.47
CA THR A 68 -28.58 -7.26 35.11
C THR A 68 -27.23 -7.21 34.41
N LEU A 69 -26.23 -7.93 34.91
CA LEU A 69 -24.91 -8.07 34.27
C LEU A 69 -25.02 -8.68 32.87
N ILE A 70 -25.83 -9.74 32.72
CA ILE A 70 -26.08 -10.37 31.41
C ILE A 70 -26.69 -9.37 30.43
N LYS A 71 -27.73 -8.62 30.85
CA LYS A 71 -28.36 -7.59 29.99
C LYS A 71 -27.37 -6.52 29.57
N ARG A 72 -26.52 -6.05 30.50
CA ARG A 72 -25.47 -5.07 30.22
C ARG A 72 -24.47 -5.61 29.20
N HIS A 73 -24.03 -6.86 29.34
CA HIS A 73 -23.12 -7.51 28.39
C HIS A 73 -23.74 -7.71 27.00
N GLN A 74 -25.00 -8.12 26.93
CA GLN A 74 -25.73 -8.21 25.66
C GLN A 74 -25.85 -6.85 24.95
N GLY A 75 -26.07 -5.77 25.73
CA GLY A 75 -26.05 -4.40 25.21
C GLY A 75 -24.71 -4.04 24.56
N PHE A 76 -23.61 -4.39 25.22
CA PHE A 76 -22.28 -4.22 24.65
C PHE A 76 -22.04 -5.02 23.37
N GLN A 77 -22.42 -6.30 23.34
CA GLN A 77 -22.26 -7.12 22.14
C GLN A 77 -23.01 -6.53 20.93
N LYS A 78 -24.23 -6.02 21.14
CA LYS A 78 -25.01 -5.33 20.10
C LYS A 78 -24.31 -4.05 19.63
N ALA A 79 -23.79 -3.26 20.57
CA ALA A 79 -23.03 -2.06 20.23
C ALA A 79 -21.76 -2.40 19.46
N ALA A 80 -21.00 -3.42 19.88
CA ALA A 80 -19.79 -3.87 19.19
C ALA A 80 -20.09 -4.33 17.75
N ALA A 81 -21.15 -5.11 17.54
CA ALA A 81 -21.57 -5.53 16.20
C ALA A 81 -21.91 -4.33 15.30
N ALA A 82 -22.54 -3.27 15.86
CA ALA A 82 -22.84 -2.06 15.10
C ALA A 82 -21.59 -1.24 14.71
N TRP A 83 -20.45 -1.46 15.38
CA TRP A 83 -19.17 -0.80 15.08
C TRP A 83 -18.26 -1.63 14.16
N GLU A 84 -18.60 -2.89 13.88
CA GLU A 84 -17.77 -3.80 13.09
C GLU A 84 -17.40 -3.22 11.71
N GLU A 85 -18.36 -2.63 11.01
CA GLU A 85 -18.11 -2.00 9.71
C GLU A 85 -17.14 -0.80 9.81
N ARG A 86 -17.20 -0.03 10.90
CA ARG A 86 -16.29 1.10 11.12
C ARG A 86 -14.87 0.63 11.40
N PHE A 87 -14.71 -0.46 12.15
CA PHE A 87 -13.39 -1.07 12.34
C PHE A 87 -12.85 -1.67 11.04
N ALA A 88 -13.68 -2.37 10.28
CA ALA A 88 -13.30 -2.90 8.98
C ALA A 88 -12.88 -1.80 7.98
N ALA A 89 -13.47 -0.61 8.08
CA ALA A 89 -13.04 0.54 7.28
C ALA A 89 -11.61 1.01 7.63
N LEU A 90 -11.18 0.88 8.88
CA LEU A 90 -9.83 1.22 9.34
C LEU A 90 -8.78 0.17 8.97
N GLU A 91 -9.18 -1.03 8.56
CA GLU A 91 -8.25 -2.05 8.06
C GLU A 91 -7.83 -1.80 6.60
N ARG A 92 -8.59 -0.99 5.85
CA ARG A 92 -8.27 -0.64 4.47
C ARG A 92 -7.11 0.36 4.46
N LEU A 93 -6.09 0.06 3.67
CA LEU A 93 -4.97 0.98 3.46
C LEU A 93 -5.48 2.25 2.77
N THR A 94 -4.93 3.38 3.21
CA THR A 94 -5.08 4.64 2.49
C THR A 94 -4.25 4.61 1.20
N THR A 95 -4.66 5.37 0.18
CA THR A 95 -3.87 5.51 -1.06
C THR A 95 -2.41 5.89 -0.80
N LEU A 96 -2.13 6.66 0.26
CA LEU A 96 -0.77 7.01 0.67
C LEU A 96 0.03 5.76 1.07
N GLU A 97 -0.54 4.91 1.93
CA GLU A 97 0.11 3.68 2.41
C GLU A 97 0.29 2.66 1.29
N GLU A 98 -0.67 2.54 0.37
CA GLU A 98 -0.56 1.72 -0.83
C GLU A 98 0.60 2.17 -1.72
N ASN A 99 0.71 3.48 -1.94
CA ASN A 99 1.80 4.07 -2.73
C ASN A 99 3.17 3.85 -2.07
N GLU A 100 3.25 3.99 -0.74
CA GLU A 100 4.48 3.71 0.01
C GLU A 100 4.88 2.24 -0.07
N ARG A 101 3.91 1.32 0.07
CA ARG A 101 4.13 -0.12 -0.07
C ARG A 101 4.69 -0.44 -1.46
N ARG A 102 4.04 0.06 -2.51
CA ARG A 102 4.49 -0.11 -3.90
C ARG A 102 5.91 0.42 -4.11
N ARG A 103 6.23 1.61 -3.59
CA ARG A 103 7.58 2.18 -3.69
C ARG A 103 8.63 1.28 -3.03
N ARG A 104 8.34 0.72 -1.84
CA ARG A 104 9.25 -0.21 -1.16
C ARG A 104 9.47 -1.50 -1.96
N GLU A 105 8.40 -2.07 -2.51
CA GLU A 105 8.46 -3.26 -3.36
C GLU A 105 9.31 -3.03 -4.62
N GLU A 106 9.15 -1.88 -5.28
CA GLU A 106 9.96 -1.47 -6.43
C GLU A 106 11.44 -1.29 -6.07
N GLU A 107 11.74 -0.66 -4.94
CA GLU A 107 13.12 -0.49 -4.44
C GLU A 107 13.79 -1.83 -4.13
N GLU A 108 13.08 -2.74 -3.49
CA GLU A 108 13.56 -4.09 -3.23
C GLU A 108 13.80 -4.89 -4.51
N ALA A 109 12.87 -4.82 -5.46
CA ALA A 109 13.01 -5.47 -6.76
C ALA A 109 14.24 -4.94 -7.52
N ARG A 110 14.47 -3.63 -7.47
CA ARG A 110 15.65 -3.00 -8.05
C ARG A 110 16.95 -3.47 -7.39
N LYS A 111 16.96 -3.68 -6.07
CA LYS A 111 18.12 -4.20 -5.33
C LYS A 111 18.39 -5.68 -5.60
N LYS A 112 17.33 -6.48 -5.80
CA LYS A 112 17.41 -7.92 -6.12
C LYS A 112 17.73 -8.20 -7.58
N ARG A 113 17.60 -7.21 -8.46
CA ARG A 113 17.99 -7.34 -9.87
C ARG A 113 19.49 -7.67 -9.93
N PRO A 114 19.88 -8.81 -10.54
CA PRO A 114 21.29 -9.15 -10.66
C PRO A 114 22.03 -8.01 -11.39
N PRO A 115 23.31 -7.75 -11.07
CA PRO A 115 24.13 -6.90 -11.92
C PRO A 115 23.97 -7.44 -13.34
N GLY A 116 23.67 -6.57 -14.30
CA GLY A 116 23.68 -6.97 -15.70
C GLY A 116 24.96 -7.74 -15.92
N HIS A 117 24.83 -9.02 -16.30
CA HIS A 117 25.97 -9.83 -16.70
C HIS A 117 26.79 -8.93 -17.62
N PRO A 118 28.08 -8.67 -17.33
CA PRO A 118 28.87 -7.84 -18.21
C PRO A 118 28.67 -8.40 -19.61
N GLU A 119 28.28 -7.55 -20.55
CA GLU A 119 28.15 -7.90 -21.95
C GLU A 119 29.54 -8.40 -22.37
N TRP A 120 29.75 -9.71 -22.24
CA TRP A 120 30.98 -10.39 -22.59
C TRP A 120 30.84 -10.56 -24.09
N ASP A 121 31.23 -9.55 -24.84
CA ASP A 121 31.40 -9.60 -26.30
C ASP A 121 32.61 -10.47 -26.71
N GLY A 122 33.04 -11.37 -25.82
CA GLY A 122 34.20 -12.23 -26.00
C GLY A 122 33.77 -13.64 -26.38
N ASP A 123 33.76 -13.90 -27.68
CA ASP A 123 34.40 -15.08 -28.26
C ASP A 123 34.84 -16.18 -27.25
N TRP A 124 33.92 -17.09 -26.91
CA TRP A 124 34.22 -18.43 -26.38
C TRP A 124 33.86 -19.51 -27.41
N GLY A 125 33.92 -19.15 -28.70
CA GLY A 125 33.63 -20.06 -29.82
C GLY A 125 34.85 -20.43 -30.65
N ALA A 126 36.01 -19.80 -30.44
CA ALA A 126 37.21 -20.02 -31.23
C ALA A 126 38.33 -20.78 -30.49
N ALA A 127 38.00 -21.85 -29.76
CA ALA A 127 39.01 -22.82 -29.35
C ALA A 127 38.46 -24.24 -29.40
N ALA A 128 39.07 -25.04 -30.30
CA ALA A 128 38.93 -26.49 -30.47
C ALA A 128 37.85 -26.98 -31.44
N SER A 129 38.12 -26.83 -32.74
CA SER A 129 37.88 -27.92 -33.71
C SER A 129 39.23 -28.44 -34.20
N PRO A 130 39.63 -29.68 -33.93
CA PRO A 130 40.84 -30.24 -34.52
C PRO A 130 40.55 -30.58 -35.99
N GLY A 131 41.15 -29.83 -36.92
CA GLY A 131 41.13 -30.15 -38.35
C GLY A 131 41.88 -31.47 -38.63
N PRO A 132 41.56 -32.16 -39.75
CA PRO A 132 42.05 -33.51 -40.01
C PRO A 132 43.55 -33.52 -40.30
N ALA A 133 44.25 -34.49 -39.72
CA ALA A 133 45.69 -34.68 -39.82
C ALA A 133 46.16 -34.89 -41.27
N GLU A 134 47.13 -34.08 -41.70
CA GLU A 134 47.86 -34.26 -42.95
C GLU A 134 48.84 -35.45 -42.83
N PRO A 135 48.93 -36.37 -43.81
CA PRO A 135 49.85 -37.50 -43.73
C PRO A 135 51.29 -37.08 -44.06
N PRO A 136 52.31 -37.70 -43.44
CA PRO A 136 53.70 -37.30 -43.63
C PRO A 136 54.26 -37.69 -45.01
N PRO A 137 55.29 -36.98 -45.50
CA PRO A 137 55.84 -37.21 -46.82
C PRO A 137 56.60 -38.54 -46.87
N ARG A 138 56.38 -39.32 -47.94
CA ARG A 138 57.21 -40.49 -48.26
C ARG A 138 58.30 -40.08 -49.25
N ARG A 139 59.52 -40.56 -48.94
CA ARG A 139 60.75 -40.49 -49.74
C ARG A 139 60.57 -41.07 -51.14
#